data_AF-A0A7U9SI50-F1
#
_entry.id   AF-A0A7U9SI50-F1
#
_cell.length_a   1.000
_cell.length_b   1.000
_cell.length_c   1.000
_cell.angle_alpha   90.00
_cell.angle_beta   90.00
_cell.angle_gamma   90.00
#
_symmetry.space_group_name_H-M   'P 1'
#
loop_
_entity.id
_entity.type
_entity.pdbx_description
1 polymer ?
#
loop_
_entity_poly.entity_id
_entity_poly.type
_entity_poly.pdbx_seq_one_letter_code
_entity_poly.pdbx_strand_id
1 'polypeptide(L)'
;MIAAHDVPYVAQTTFVQNFKDLHIKSEKAIYTPGAAFLNIMAPCPRGWRYATPDIMEICKLGVETCYWPLFEVAEGKWILNYEPKKKLPIEEFLRPQGRFKHMFKKENEYLIEEFQKEVDRRWEELLFKCSR
;
A
#
# COMPACT_ATOMS: atom_id res chain seq x y z
N MET A 1 -12.22 -7.14 -3.68
CA MET A 1 -13.66 -6.80 -3.78
C MET A 1 -13.90 -5.97 -5.02
N ILE A 2 -13.55 -4.68 -5.08
CA ILE A 2 -13.81 -3.82 -6.27
C ILE A 2 -13.20 -4.37 -7.58
N ALA A 3 -11.92 -4.78 -7.57
CA ALA A 3 -11.26 -5.34 -8.76
C ALA A 3 -11.87 -6.67 -9.27
N ALA A 4 -12.79 -7.30 -8.53
CA ALA A 4 -13.49 -8.52 -8.96
C ALA A 4 -14.87 -8.24 -9.58
N HIS A 5 -15.28 -6.97 -9.66
CA HIS A 5 -16.57 -6.55 -10.23
C HIS A 5 -16.41 -5.99 -11.66
N ASP A 6 -15.35 -6.36 -12.39
CA ASP A 6 -15.06 -5.92 -13.76
C ASP A 6 -15.14 -4.40 -13.96
N VAL A 7 -14.68 -3.66 -12.94
CA VAL A 7 -14.59 -2.20 -13.00
C VAL A 7 -13.51 -1.81 -14.02
N PRO A 8 -13.80 -0.88 -14.95
CA PRO A 8 -12.87 -0.47 -16.00
C PRO A 8 -11.48 -0.07 -15.50
N TYR A 9 -11.41 0.63 -14.36
CA TYR A 9 -10.15 1.04 -13.76
C TYR A 9 -10.17 1.00 -12.23
N VAL A 10 -9.18 0.35 -11.65
CA VAL A 10 -8.93 0.31 -10.21
C VAL A 10 -7.45 0.60 -9.98
N ALA A 11 -7.12 1.45 -9.02
CA ALA A 11 -5.73 1.67 -8.65
C ALA A 11 -5.55 1.80 -7.14
N GLN A 12 -4.37 1.40 -6.65
CA GLN A 12 -3.93 1.64 -5.29
C GLN A 12 -2.67 2.51 -5.30
N THR A 13 -2.67 3.58 -4.51
CA THR A 13 -1.60 4.57 -4.47
C THR A 13 -1.43 5.21 -3.09
N THR A 14 -0.41 6.05 -2.95
CA THR A 14 -0.09 6.83 -1.74
C THR A 14 0.84 8.00 -2.11
N PHE A 15 1.23 8.81 -1.13
CA PHE A 15 2.07 10.01 -1.30
C PHE A 15 3.55 9.66 -1.46
N VAL A 16 3.92 9.07 -2.60
CA VAL A 16 5.32 8.79 -2.97
C VAL A 16 5.73 9.53 -4.24
N GLN A 17 7.05 9.60 -4.48
CA GLN A 17 7.64 10.15 -5.71
C GLN A 17 7.11 11.55 -6.05
N ASN A 18 7.02 12.43 -5.04
CA ASN A 18 6.44 13.77 -5.19
C ASN A 18 5.03 13.76 -5.81
N PHE A 19 4.18 12.82 -5.36
CA PHE A 19 2.80 12.62 -5.83
C PHE A 19 2.65 12.20 -7.29
N LYS A 20 3.74 11.87 -7.99
CA LYS A 20 3.70 11.50 -9.41
C LYS A 20 2.80 10.29 -9.69
N ASP A 21 2.94 9.22 -8.91
CA ASP A 21 2.12 8.00 -9.06
C ASP A 21 0.63 8.31 -8.86
N LEU A 22 0.29 9.10 -7.85
CA LEU A 22 -1.07 9.55 -7.59
C LEU A 22 -1.63 10.38 -8.76
N HIS A 23 -0.84 11.31 -9.32
CA HIS A 23 -1.29 12.16 -10.42
C HIS A 23 -1.60 11.32 -11.67
N ILE A 24 -0.68 10.43 -12.07
CA ILE A 24 -0.85 9.57 -13.24
C ILE A 24 -2.08 8.66 -13.09
N LYS A 25 -2.27 8.05 -11.91
CA LYS A 25 -3.42 7.18 -11.64
C LYS A 25 -4.74 7.94 -11.59
N SER A 26 -4.72 9.15 -11.04
CA SER A 26 -5.91 10.01 -11.00
C SER A 26 -6.32 10.44 -12.41
N GLU A 27 -5.35 10.83 -13.24
CA GLU A 27 -5.58 11.18 -14.64
C GLU A 27 -6.21 10.02 -15.41
N LYS A 28 -5.60 8.82 -15.33
CA LYS A 28 -6.15 7.61 -15.97
C LYS A 28 -7.57 7.31 -15.53
N ALA A 29 -7.86 7.39 -14.24
CA ALA A 29 -9.21 7.15 -13.72
C ALA A 29 -10.24 8.16 -14.24
N ILE A 30 -9.89 9.44 -14.28
CA ILE A 30 -10.78 10.51 -14.77
C ILE A 30 -11.13 10.30 -16.24
N TYR A 31 -10.15 9.88 -17.06
CA TYR A 31 -10.34 9.70 -18.49
C TYR A 31 -10.73 8.29 -18.91
N THR A 32 -10.89 7.34 -17.97
CA THR A 32 -11.42 6.01 -18.28
C THR A 32 -12.94 6.06 -18.37
N PRO A 33 -13.56 5.70 -19.51
CA PRO A 33 -15.02 5.61 -19.61
C PRO A 33 -15.59 4.55 -18.67
N GLY A 34 -16.50 4.96 -17.78
CA GLY A 34 -17.18 4.08 -16.84
C GLY A 34 -16.76 4.29 -15.39
N ALA A 35 -17.04 3.33 -14.52
CA ALA A 35 -16.68 3.42 -13.12
C ALA A 35 -15.16 3.29 -12.93
N ALA A 36 -14.58 4.12 -12.07
CA ALA A 36 -13.20 4.04 -11.67
C ALA A 36 -13.06 4.13 -10.15
N PHE A 37 -12.05 3.47 -9.58
CA PHE A 37 -11.80 3.47 -8.14
C PHE A 37 -10.32 3.70 -7.82
N LEU A 38 -10.02 4.68 -6.97
CA LEU A 38 -8.70 4.87 -6.39
C LEU A 38 -8.71 4.60 -4.88
N ASN A 39 -7.90 3.65 -4.44
CA ASN A 39 -7.59 3.45 -3.04
C ASN A 39 -6.31 4.20 -2.68
N ILE A 40 -6.42 5.26 -1.89
CA ILE A 40 -5.29 6.13 -1.53
C ILE A 40 -5.00 5.99 -0.04
N MET A 41 -3.80 5.53 0.31
CA MET A 41 -3.36 5.61 1.71
C MET A 41 -2.99 7.06 2.03
N ALA A 42 -3.78 7.67 2.91
CA ALA A 42 -3.53 8.99 3.45
C ALA A 42 -3.29 8.88 4.97
N PRO A 43 -2.03 8.75 5.43
CA PRO A 43 -1.73 8.64 6.85
C PRO A 43 -2.25 9.88 7.60
N CYS A 44 -2.93 9.65 8.73
CA CYS A 44 -3.42 10.72 9.59
C CYS A 44 -2.52 10.83 10.82
N PRO A 45 -1.79 11.95 11.04
CA PRO A 45 -0.81 12.06 12.13
C PRO A 45 -1.45 11.86 13.50
N ARG A 46 -2.66 12.38 13.70
CA ARG A 46 -3.41 12.19 14.96
C ARG A 46 -3.85 10.74 15.17
N GLY A 47 -4.39 10.11 14.14
CA GLY A 47 -4.92 8.75 14.23
C GLY A 47 -3.83 7.69 14.35
N TRP A 48 -2.75 7.86 13.60
CA TRP A 48 -1.64 6.90 13.53
C TRP A 48 -0.53 7.21 14.55
N ARG A 49 -0.58 8.41 15.15
CA ARG A 49 0.33 8.89 16.20
C ARG A 49 1.77 8.94 15.73
N TYR A 50 2.05 9.80 14.77
CA TYR A 50 3.39 10.11 14.26
C TYR A 50 3.54 11.64 14.06
N ALA A 51 4.76 12.16 13.87
CA ALA A 51 4.98 13.59 13.69
C ALA A 51 4.59 14.03 12.26
N THR A 52 3.84 15.13 12.12
CA THR A 52 3.34 15.61 10.82
C THR A 52 4.38 15.64 9.68
N PRO A 53 5.65 16.07 9.91
CA PRO A 53 6.69 16.06 8.88
C PRO A 53 7.03 14.67 8.31
N ASP A 54 6.76 13.60 9.06
CA ASP A 54 7.15 12.23 8.70
C ASP A 54 6.16 11.56 7.73
N ILE A 55 5.13 12.26 7.27
CA ILE A 55 4.08 11.69 6.39
C ILE A 55 4.66 11.03 5.14
N MET A 56 5.65 11.66 4.51
CA MET A 56 6.29 11.14 3.30
C MET A 56 7.09 9.87 3.59
N GLU A 57 7.78 9.82 4.72
CA GLU A 57 8.54 8.65 5.14
C GLU A 57 7.63 7.48 5.47
N ILE A 58 6.50 7.71 6.15
CA ILE A 58 5.51 6.65 6.42
C ILE A 58 4.90 6.11 5.12
N CYS A 59 4.61 6.98 4.16
CA CYS A 59 4.11 6.55 2.85
C CYS A 59 5.13 5.68 2.14
N LYS A 60 6.40 6.10 2.14
CA LYS A 60 7.51 5.34 1.58
C LYS A 60 7.67 3.99 2.27
N LEU A 61 7.72 3.94 3.60
CA LEU A 61 7.82 2.70 4.38
C LEU A 61 6.66 1.74 4.10
N GLY A 62 5.43 2.24 3.94
CA GLY A 62 4.29 1.42 3.57
C GLY A 62 4.47 0.71 2.22
N VAL A 63 5.11 1.38 1.27
CA VAL A 63 5.42 0.82 -0.05
C VAL A 63 6.64 -0.12 0.00
N GLU A 64 7.72 0.26 0.67
CA GLU A 64 8.97 -0.52 0.77
C GLU A 64 8.81 -1.83 1.56
N THR A 65 7.86 -1.88 2.50
CA THR A 65 7.50 -3.09 3.25
C THR A 65 6.45 -3.96 2.53
N CYS A 66 5.96 -3.52 1.37
CA CYS A 66 4.82 -4.08 0.64
C CYS A 66 3.51 -4.13 1.44
N TYR A 67 3.40 -3.42 2.57
CA TYR A 67 2.15 -3.27 3.30
C TYR A 67 1.08 -2.56 2.45
N TRP A 68 1.51 -1.55 1.69
CA TRP A 68 0.68 -0.79 0.77
C TRP A 68 1.27 -0.82 -0.64
N PRO A 69 1.05 -1.90 -1.40
CA PRO A 69 1.61 -2.03 -2.74
C PRO A 69 0.96 -1.04 -3.72
N LEU A 70 1.74 -0.61 -4.72
CA LEU A 70 1.28 0.29 -5.78
C LEU A 70 0.97 -0.54 -7.03
N PHE A 71 -0.30 -0.60 -7.40
CA PHE A 71 -0.76 -1.36 -8.57
C PHE A 71 -1.95 -0.67 -9.24
N GLU A 72 -2.22 -1.10 -10.46
CA GLU A 72 -3.39 -0.77 -11.25
C GLU A 72 -4.06 -2.07 -11.73
N VAL A 73 -5.37 -2.02 -11.93
CA VAL A 73 -6.14 -3.00 -12.70
C VAL A 73 -6.88 -2.20 -13.75
N ALA A 74 -6.49 -2.34 -15.01
CA ALA A 74 -7.09 -1.66 -16.14
C ALA A 74 -7.65 -2.73 -17.09
N GLU A 75 -8.96 -2.67 -17.36
CA GLU A 75 -9.65 -3.63 -18.23
C GLU A 75 -9.36 -5.10 -17.84
N GLY A 76 -9.38 -5.39 -16.54
CA GLY A 76 -9.11 -6.72 -15.99
C GLY A 76 -7.63 -7.12 -15.91
N LYS A 77 -6.71 -6.34 -16.50
CA LYS A 77 -5.28 -6.61 -16.44
C LYS A 77 -4.63 -5.99 -15.21
N TRP A 78 -3.95 -6.81 -14.42
CA TRP A 78 -3.21 -6.39 -13.23
C TRP A 78 -1.81 -5.88 -13.61
N ILE A 79 -1.45 -4.71 -13.11
CA ILE A 79 -0.19 -4.04 -13.41
C ILE A 79 0.44 -3.61 -12.09
N LEU A 80 1.61 -4.18 -11.78
CA LEU A 80 2.43 -3.71 -10.67
C LEU A 80 3.18 -2.45 -11.07
N ASN A 81 3.04 -1.35 -10.31
CA ASN A 81 3.74 -0.11 -10.62
C ASN A 81 5.07 0.04 -9.88
N TYR A 82 5.19 -0.62 -8.74
CA TYR A 82 6.39 -0.54 -7.91
C TYR A 82 6.71 -1.89 -7.28
N GLU A 83 7.94 -2.34 -7.52
CA GLU A 83 8.55 -3.48 -6.86
C GLU A 83 9.78 -2.97 -6.09
N PRO A 84 9.80 -3.07 -4.74
CA PRO A 84 10.97 -2.69 -3.95
C PRO A 84 12.18 -3.54 -4.35
N LYS A 85 13.34 -2.90 -4.58
CA LYS A 85 14.61 -3.63 -4.84
C LYS A 85 14.97 -4.59 -3.71
N LYS A 86 14.67 -4.17 -2.47
CA LYS A 86 14.82 -4.98 -1.27
C LYS A 86 13.60 -4.69 -0.41
N LYS A 87 12.75 -5.71 -0.22
CA LYS A 87 11.61 -5.62 0.68
C LYS A 87 12.10 -5.41 2.11
N LEU A 88 11.61 -4.35 2.75
CA LEU A 88 11.89 -4.07 4.16
C LEU A 88 10.98 -4.91 5.07
N PRO A 89 11.43 -5.27 6.29
CA PRO A 89 10.57 -5.93 7.26
C PRO A 89 9.46 -4.98 7.72
N ILE A 90 8.28 -5.53 8.01
CA ILE A 90 7.07 -4.76 8.34
C ILE A 90 7.25 -3.89 9.58
N GLU A 91 8.14 -4.28 10.48
CA GLU A 91 8.51 -3.50 11.66
C GLU A 91 8.95 -2.08 11.34
N GLU A 92 9.67 -1.86 10.23
CA GLU A 92 10.12 -0.53 9.83
C GLU A 92 8.93 0.40 9.59
N PHE A 93 7.83 -0.12 9.04
CA PHE A 93 6.59 0.63 8.90
C PHE A 93 5.85 0.76 10.23
N LEU A 94 5.77 -0.29 11.05
CA LEU A 94 5.00 -0.29 12.29
C LEU A 94 5.58 0.60 13.39
N ARG A 95 6.91 0.59 13.56
CA ARG A 95 7.65 1.24 14.65
C ARG A 95 7.41 2.75 14.79
N PRO A 96 7.42 3.57 13.71
CA PRO A 96 7.18 5.01 13.83
C PRO A 96 5.73 5.39 14.18
N GLN A 97 4.79 4.44 14.17
CA GLN A 97 3.37 4.72 14.38
C GLN A 97 2.93 4.31 15.79
N GLY A 98 2.55 5.29 16.62
CA GLY A 98 2.15 5.03 18.00
C GLY A 98 0.91 4.13 18.16
N ARG A 99 0.09 3.94 17.11
CA ARG A 99 -1.02 2.96 17.13
C ARG A 99 -0.56 1.51 17.30
N PHE A 100 0.67 1.19 16.91
CA PHE A 100 1.23 -0.16 17.01
C PHE A 100 2.15 -0.38 18.21
N LYS A 101 2.28 0.61 19.11
CA LYS A 101 3.16 0.53 20.29
C LYS A 101 2.93 -0.72 21.14
N HIS A 102 1.69 -1.22 21.20
CA HIS A 102 1.34 -2.41 21.97
C HIS A 102 1.88 -3.71 21.38
N MET A 103 2.14 -3.77 20.07
CA MET A 103 2.70 -4.95 19.39
C MET A 103 4.17 -5.18 19.74
N PHE A 104 4.90 -4.12 20.10
CA PHE A 104 6.33 -4.19 20.46
C PHE A 104 6.59 -4.52 21.93
N LYS A 105 5.56 -4.95 22.67
CA LYS A 105 5.76 -5.50 24.01
C LYS A 105 6.20 -6.96 23.88
N LYS A 106 7.04 -7.44 24.81
CA LYS A 106 7.63 -8.78 24.76
C LYS A 106 6.58 -9.89 24.65
N GLU A 107 5.44 -9.72 25.31
CA GLU A 107 4.33 -10.67 25.25
C GLU A 107 3.61 -10.73 23.89
N ASN A 108 3.85 -9.76 22.99
CA ASN A 108 3.13 -9.56 21.74
C ASN A 108 4.02 -9.66 20.48
N GLU A 109 5.30 -10.01 20.62
CA GLU A 109 6.24 -10.12 19.50
C GLU A 109 5.73 -11.05 18.39
N TYR A 110 5.03 -12.13 18.76
CA TYR A 110 4.39 -13.06 17.82
C TYR A 110 3.39 -12.37 16.87
N LEU A 111 2.76 -11.26 17.28
CA LEU A 111 1.82 -10.51 16.43
C LEU A 111 2.54 -9.85 15.25
N ILE A 112 3.80 -9.45 15.42
CA ILE A 112 4.60 -8.86 14.35
C ILE A 112 4.94 -9.93 13.30
N GLU A 113 5.31 -11.13 13.76
CA GLU A 113 5.59 -12.26 12.86
C GLU A 113 4.35 -12.66 12.05
N GLU A 114 3.19 -12.78 12.70
CA GLU A 114 1.92 -13.08 12.02
C GLU A 114 1.55 -11.97 11.02
N PHE A 115 1.80 -10.71 11.38
CA PHE A 115 1.54 -9.58 10.48
C PHE A 115 2.48 -9.57 9.28
N GLN A 116 3.75 -9.92 9.46
CA GLN A 116 4.71 -10.09 8.37
C GLN A 116 4.25 -11.18 7.40
N LYS A 117 3.85 -12.36 7.91
CA LYS A 117 3.36 -13.46 7.08
C LYS A 117 2.15 -13.07 6.24
N GLU A 118 1.19 -12.32 6.81
CA GLU A 118 0.02 -11.86 6.06
C GLU A 118 0.38 -10.84 4.97
N VAL A 119 1.32 -9.94 5.24
CA VAL A 119 1.83 -8.99 4.24
C VAL A 119 2.57 -9.72 3.12
N ASP A 120 3.37 -10.73 3.45
CA ASP A 120 4.07 -11.59 2.48
C ASP A 120 3.08 -12.34 1.60
N ARG A 121 2.10 -13.01 2.20
CA ARG A 121 1.05 -13.75 1.49
C ARG A 121 0.29 -12.86 0.49
N ARG A 122 -0.14 -11.65 0.92
CA ARG A 122 -0.84 -10.69 0.04
C ARG A 122 0.04 -10.18 -1.09
N TRP A 123 1.32 -9.97 -0.81
CA TRP A 123 2.28 -9.54 -1.82
C TRP A 123 2.48 -10.60 -2.90
N GLU A 124 2.67 -11.87 -2.50
CA GLU A 124 2.80 -12.99 -3.44
C GLU A 124 1.53 -13.18 -4.29
N GLU A 125 0.35 -13.07 -3.69
CA GLU A 125 -0.92 -13.11 -4.43
C GLU A 125 -1.04 -11.99 -5.47
N LEU A 126 -0.55 -10.78 -5.15
CA LEU A 126 -0.52 -9.67 -6.09
C LEU A 126 0.45 -9.95 -7.23
N LEU A 127 1.66 -10.42 -6.94
CA LEU A 127 2.64 -10.79 -7.98
C LEU A 127 2.08 -11.85 -8.93
N PHE A 128 1.42 -12.88 -8.38
CA PHE A 128 0.78 -13.91 -9.17
C PHE A 128 -0.34 -13.39 -10.08
N LYS A 129 -1.11 -12.39 -9.63
CA LYS A 129 -2.12 -11.73 -10.46
C LYS A 129 -1.48 -10.90 -11.58
N CYS A 130 -0.39 -10.20 -11.27
CA CYS A 130 0.33 -9.37 -12.25
C CYS A 130 1.13 -10.19 -13.27
N SER A 131 1.40 -11.47 -13.00
CA SER A 131 2.09 -12.37 -13.94
C SER A 131 1.17 -13.02 -14.98
N ARG A 132 -0.14 -12.78 -14.90
CA ARG A 132 -1.15 -13.27 -15.85
C ARG A 132 -1.48 -12.21 -16.89
#